data_AF-A0A961FBD8-F1
#
_entry.id   AF-A0A961FBD8-F1
#
_cell.length_a   1.000
_cell.length_b   1.000
_cell.length_c   1.000
_cell.angle_alpha   90.00
_cell.angle_beta   90.00
_cell.angle_gamma   90.00
#
_symmetry.space_group_name_H-M   'P 1'
#
loop_
_entity.id
_entity.type
_entity.pdbx_description
1 polymer ?
#
loop_
_entity_poly.entity_id
_entity_poly.type
_entity_poly.pdbx_seq_one_letter_code
_entity_poly.pdbx_strand_id
1 'polypeptide(L)'
;MKKFPDGLCLNLFNYPHYDDHLVSICWLLGFPLVVTDQAYAADLEKIYPDVELLYRSRELCTPAWMAERAEWICSSDYWPKNRFHSLFGGFEELHAKKIRYLHCPHGFSEKLFWFTHLKDQECALIYGPELIDRLRENGVELDPNRLVIGGNLRWSYYLAHKAYLDALVYRRVFSRFDTSRPTLIYA
;
A
#
# COMPACT_ATOMS: atom_id res chain seq x y z
N MET A 1 17.27 15.30 -8.46
CA MET A 1 16.97 15.42 -7.01
C MET A 1 16.06 14.26 -6.64
N LYS A 2 16.45 13.39 -5.70
CA LYS A 2 15.51 12.44 -5.08
C LYS A 2 14.44 13.27 -4.36
N LYS A 3 13.16 13.07 -4.70
CA LYS A 3 12.04 13.82 -4.08
C LYS A 3 11.66 13.28 -2.70
N PHE A 4 12.05 12.04 -2.37
CA PHE A 4 11.71 11.37 -1.12
C PHE A 4 12.91 10.58 -0.56
N PRO A 5 12.95 10.33 0.77
CA PRO A 5 13.88 9.36 1.36
C PRO A 5 13.62 7.96 0.79
N ASP A 6 14.58 7.06 0.90
CA ASP A 6 14.43 5.71 0.36
C ASP A 6 13.35 4.92 1.10
N GLY A 7 12.54 4.15 0.38
CA GLY A 7 11.42 3.42 0.97
C GLY A 7 11.08 2.14 0.22
N LEU A 8 10.29 1.29 0.86
CA LEU A 8 9.78 0.03 0.32
C LEU A 8 8.28 -0.07 0.62
N CYS A 9 7.48 -0.44 -0.37
CA CYS A 9 6.14 -0.96 -0.11
C CYS A 9 6.19 -2.48 -0.05
N LEU A 10 5.43 -3.10 0.86
CA LEU A 10 5.49 -4.55 1.10
C LEU A 10 4.12 -5.20 0.88
N ASN A 11 4.06 -6.21 0.02
CA ASN A 11 2.97 -7.17 -0.05
C ASN A 11 3.54 -8.59 0.13
N LEU A 12 4.04 -8.88 1.33
CA LEU A 12 4.83 -10.10 1.58
C LEU A 12 4.02 -11.41 1.46
N PHE A 13 2.70 -11.31 1.44
CA PHE A 13 1.78 -12.42 1.29
C PHE A 13 1.13 -12.48 -0.10
N ASN A 14 1.48 -11.56 -1.01
CA ASN A 14 0.91 -11.45 -2.35
C ASN A 14 -0.62 -11.42 -2.33
N TYR A 15 -1.20 -10.63 -1.42
CA TYR A 15 -2.64 -10.44 -1.35
C TYR A 15 -3.08 -9.55 -2.52
N PRO A 16 -3.91 -10.05 -3.47
CA PRO A 16 -4.27 -9.26 -4.66
C PRO A 16 -5.03 -7.97 -4.33
N HIS A 17 -5.83 -8.01 -3.27
CA HIS A 17 -6.57 -6.85 -2.79
C HIS A 17 -5.67 -5.77 -2.18
N TYR A 18 -4.37 -6.04 -2.00
CA TYR A 18 -3.39 -5.04 -1.60
C TYR A 18 -2.71 -4.33 -2.77
N ASP A 19 -2.71 -4.92 -3.96
CA ASP A 19 -1.92 -4.41 -5.09
C ASP A 19 -2.33 -2.99 -5.49
N ASP A 20 -3.61 -2.78 -5.82
CA ASP A 20 -4.09 -1.50 -6.35
C ASP A 20 -3.71 -0.29 -5.48
N HIS A 21 -3.79 -0.46 -4.16
CA HIS A 21 -3.52 0.64 -3.26
C HIS A 21 -2.02 0.79 -2.95
N LEU A 22 -1.26 -0.31 -2.81
CA LEU A 22 0.19 -0.23 -2.61
C LEU A 22 0.90 0.27 -3.87
N VAL A 23 0.48 -0.16 -5.06
CA VAL A 23 0.98 0.33 -6.35
C VAL A 23 0.79 1.84 -6.48
N SER A 24 -0.37 2.35 -6.10
CA SER A 24 -0.64 3.79 -6.15
C SER A 24 0.32 4.58 -5.24
N ILE A 25 0.69 4.01 -4.09
CA ILE A 25 1.67 4.58 -3.15
C ILE A 25 3.08 4.49 -3.74
N CYS A 26 3.44 3.36 -4.32
CA CYS A 26 4.72 3.15 -5.02
C CYS A 26 4.91 4.18 -6.12
N TRP A 27 3.91 4.35 -6.98
CA TRP A 27 3.91 5.33 -8.06
C TRP A 27 4.09 6.76 -7.54
N LEU A 28 3.36 7.13 -6.48
CA LEU A 28 3.41 8.47 -5.91
C LEU A 28 4.77 8.79 -5.26
N LEU A 29 5.33 7.83 -4.52
CA LEU A 29 6.55 8.02 -3.72
C LEU A 29 7.83 7.61 -4.47
N GLY A 30 7.70 6.89 -5.59
CA GLY A 30 8.81 6.26 -6.29
C GLY A 30 9.44 5.10 -5.52
N PHE A 31 8.67 4.43 -4.65
CA PHE A 31 9.15 3.26 -3.90
C PHE A 31 8.87 1.99 -4.69
N PRO A 32 9.76 0.99 -4.67
CA PRO A 32 9.44 -0.32 -5.21
C PRO A 32 8.42 -1.05 -4.34
N LEU A 33 7.62 -1.92 -4.97
CA LEU A 33 6.76 -2.89 -4.28
C LEU A 33 7.46 -4.24 -4.20
N VAL A 34 7.65 -4.71 -2.97
CA VAL A 34 8.24 -6.01 -2.65
C VAL A 34 7.15 -7.07 -2.62
N VAL A 35 7.31 -8.10 -3.45
CA VAL A 35 6.44 -9.28 -3.53
C VAL A 35 7.27 -10.55 -3.39
N THR A 36 6.64 -11.63 -2.95
CA THR A 36 7.35 -12.86 -2.57
C THR A 36 7.17 -14.03 -3.54
N ASP A 37 6.35 -13.86 -4.56
CA ASP A 37 6.14 -14.84 -5.64
C ASP A 37 6.55 -14.24 -6.99
N GLN A 38 7.35 -14.98 -7.75
CA GLN A 38 7.92 -14.50 -9.01
C GLN A 38 6.88 -14.45 -10.14
N ALA A 39 5.97 -15.42 -10.20
CA ALA A 39 4.91 -15.43 -11.20
C ALA A 39 3.92 -14.29 -10.94
N TYR A 40 3.61 -14.04 -9.67
CA TYR A 40 2.82 -12.92 -9.21
C TYR A 40 3.46 -11.59 -9.60
N ALA A 41 4.77 -11.42 -9.34
CA ALA A 41 5.51 -10.23 -9.76
C ALA A 41 5.40 -10.00 -11.28
N ALA A 42 5.65 -11.05 -12.07
CA ALA A 42 5.59 -10.97 -13.53
C ALA A 42 4.18 -10.63 -14.06
N ASP A 43 3.12 -11.08 -13.38
CA ASP A 43 1.76 -10.70 -13.74
C ASP A 43 1.43 -9.27 -13.34
N LEU A 44 1.93 -8.83 -12.20
CA LEU A 44 1.73 -7.48 -11.68
C LEU A 44 2.47 -6.44 -12.54
N GLU A 45 3.67 -6.74 -13.03
CA GLU A 45 4.43 -5.90 -13.99
C GLU A 45 3.63 -5.65 -15.28
N LYS A 46 2.84 -6.63 -15.73
CA LYS A 46 1.97 -6.49 -16.91
C LYS A 46 0.73 -5.64 -16.66
N ILE A 47 0.41 -5.31 -15.41
CA ILE A 47 -0.74 -4.49 -15.03
C ILE A 47 -0.28 -3.08 -14.63
N TYR A 48 0.88 -2.96 -13.98
CA TYR A 48 1.44 -1.71 -13.47
C TYR A 48 2.89 -1.54 -13.93
N PRO A 49 3.13 -1.29 -15.23
CA PRO A 49 4.47 -1.33 -15.83
C PRO A 49 5.38 -0.16 -15.42
N ASP A 50 4.84 0.86 -14.76
CA ASP A 50 5.53 2.06 -14.30
C ASP A 50 5.94 2.00 -12.81
N VAL A 51 5.58 0.92 -12.12
CA VAL A 51 5.99 0.67 -10.73
C VAL A 51 7.10 -0.37 -10.70
N GLU A 52 8.19 -0.04 -10.01
CA GLU A 52 9.29 -0.97 -9.77
C GLU A 52 8.83 -2.12 -8.88
N LEU A 53 8.96 -3.36 -9.37
CA LEU A 53 8.67 -4.57 -8.61
C LEU A 53 9.95 -5.27 -8.19
N LEU A 54 10.04 -5.57 -6.90
CA LEU A 54 11.15 -6.31 -6.33
C LEU A 54 10.65 -7.67 -5.85
N TYR A 55 10.98 -8.70 -6.63
CA TYR A 55 10.80 -10.07 -6.18
C TYR A 55 11.88 -10.43 -5.16
N ARG A 56 11.44 -10.95 -4.01
CA ARG A 56 12.33 -11.53 -3.00
C ARG A 56 11.58 -12.57 -2.20
N SER A 57 12.15 -13.77 -2.03
CA SER A 57 11.50 -14.79 -1.22
C SER A 57 11.26 -14.29 0.20
N ARG A 58 10.16 -14.75 0.81
CA ARG A 58 9.68 -14.22 2.08
C ARG A 58 10.71 -14.35 3.20
N GLU A 59 11.46 -15.45 3.21
CA GLU A 59 12.51 -15.76 4.21
C GLU A 59 13.68 -14.78 4.12
N LEU A 60 13.90 -14.20 2.93
CA LEU A 60 14.96 -13.23 2.68
C LEU A 60 14.52 -11.78 2.97
N CYS A 61 13.21 -11.53 3.13
CA CYS A 61 12.65 -10.25 3.54
C CYS A 61 12.78 -10.05 5.06
N THR A 62 14.03 -10.00 5.55
CA THR A 62 14.33 -9.83 6.98
C THR A 62 14.30 -8.35 7.38
N PRO A 63 14.08 -8.02 8.67
CA PRO A 63 14.20 -6.64 9.17
C PRO A 63 15.55 -6.00 8.84
N ALA A 64 16.66 -6.76 8.94
CA ALA A 64 18.00 -6.29 8.56
C ALA A 64 18.05 -5.84 7.09
N TRP A 65 17.55 -6.66 6.18
CA TRP A 65 17.55 -6.35 4.75
C TRP A 65 16.70 -5.11 4.41
N MET A 66 15.51 -4.99 5.03
CA MET A 66 14.65 -3.83 4.89
C MET A 66 15.34 -2.58 5.45
N ALA A 67 15.95 -2.70 6.64
CA ALA A 67 16.66 -1.63 7.31
C ALA A 67 17.87 -1.13 6.52
N GLU A 68 18.58 -1.97 5.76
CA GLU A 68 19.67 -1.49 4.91
C GLU A 68 19.18 -0.57 3.78
N ARG A 69 17.96 -0.78 3.29
CA ARG A 69 17.45 -0.20 2.03
C ARG A 69 16.48 0.95 2.21
N ALA A 70 15.79 0.99 3.33
CA ALA A 70 14.65 1.86 3.51
C ALA A 70 14.81 2.73 4.76
N GLU A 71 14.29 3.95 4.67
CA GLU A 71 13.88 4.78 5.81
C GLU A 71 12.37 4.71 6.00
N TRP A 72 11.61 4.36 4.95
CA TRP A 72 10.17 4.17 5.00
C TRP A 72 9.76 2.76 4.60
N ILE A 73 8.90 2.15 5.41
CA ILE A 73 8.24 0.90 5.11
C ILE A 73 6.74 1.19 5.03
N CYS A 74 6.14 0.87 3.89
CA CYS A 74 4.71 1.02 3.66
C CYS A 74 4.07 -0.37 3.50
N SER A 75 3.00 -0.67 4.23
CA SER A 75 2.27 -1.92 4.05
C SER A 75 0.85 -1.80 4.58
N SER A 76 -0.04 -2.65 4.08
CA SER A 76 -1.41 -2.83 4.58
C SER A 76 -1.47 -3.77 5.79
N ASP A 77 -0.35 -4.39 6.14
CA ASP A 77 -0.25 -5.26 7.31
C ASP A 77 -0.38 -4.46 8.62
N TYR A 78 -0.83 -5.14 9.67
CA TYR A 78 -0.93 -4.56 11.00
C TYR A 78 0.40 -4.65 11.77
N TRP A 79 1.19 -3.56 11.76
CA TRP A 79 2.47 -3.47 12.48
C TRP A 79 2.42 -2.40 13.58
N PRO A 80 1.88 -2.72 14.78
CA PRO A 80 1.79 -1.73 15.84
C PRO A 80 3.17 -1.16 16.19
N LYS A 81 3.23 0.15 16.42
CA LYS A 81 4.43 0.97 16.61
C LYS A 81 5.45 0.33 17.55
N ASN A 82 5.00 -0.18 18.70
CA ASN A 82 5.89 -0.80 19.70
C ASN A 82 6.55 -2.07 19.15
N ARG A 83 5.80 -2.91 18.43
CA ARG A 83 6.32 -4.11 17.79
C ARG A 83 7.27 -3.74 16.65
N PHE A 84 6.91 -2.73 15.86
CA PHE A 84 7.75 -2.25 14.76
C PHE A 84 9.12 -1.79 15.26
N HIS A 85 9.17 -0.86 16.21
CA HIS A 85 10.46 -0.39 16.73
C HIS A 85 11.20 -1.45 17.55
N SER A 86 10.51 -2.42 18.17
CA SER A 86 11.19 -3.58 18.77
C SER A 86 11.90 -4.46 17.74
N LEU A 87 11.38 -4.55 16.51
CA LEU A 87 11.99 -5.32 15.42
C LEU A 87 13.12 -4.55 14.72
N PHE A 88 12.97 -3.23 14.59
CA PHE A 88 13.88 -2.40 13.80
C PHE A 88 14.91 -1.62 14.63
N GLY A 89 14.70 -1.44 15.94
CA GLY A 89 15.51 -0.53 16.78
C GLY A 89 17.02 -0.82 16.75
N GLY A 90 17.42 -2.09 16.84
CA GLY A 90 18.84 -2.47 16.73
C GLY A 90 19.46 -2.11 15.38
N PHE A 91 18.67 -2.12 14.30
CA PHE A 91 19.13 -1.71 12.97
C PHE A 91 19.10 -0.18 12.79
N GLU A 92 18.17 0.51 13.43
CA GLU A 92 18.15 1.98 13.46
C GLU A 92 19.43 2.52 14.10
N GLU A 93 19.86 1.92 15.23
CA GLU A 93 21.13 2.23 15.89
C GLU A 93 22.33 1.88 15.00
N LEU A 94 22.36 0.66 14.43
CA LEU A 94 23.45 0.19 13.58
C LEU A 94 23.69 1.08 12.36
N HIS A 95 22.60 1.54 11.73
CA HIS A 95 22.66 2.35 10.52
C HIS A 95 22.58 3.86 10.79
N ALA A 96 22.55 4.29 12.06
CA ALA A 96 22.38 5.67 12.48
C ALA A 96 21.24 6.40 11.74
N LYS A 97 20.13 5.71 11.51
CA LYS A 97 18.97 6.23 10.79
C LYS A 97 17.67 5.76 11.43
N LYS A 98 16.61 6.52 11.20
CA LYS A 98 15.27 6.15 11.66
C LYS A 98 14.51 5.44 10.56
N ILE A 99 13.87 4.33 10.89
CA ILE A 99 12.98 3.59 10.00
C ILE A 99 11.56 3.86 10.46
N ARG A 100 10.68 4.19 9.53
CA ARG A 100 9.30 4.59 9.81
C ARG A 100 8.33 3.67 9.14
N TYR A 101 7.21 3.42 9.81
CA TYR A 101 6.11 2.65 9.25
C TYR A 101 4.93 3.54 8.84
N LEU A 102 4.50 3.39 7.60
CA LEU A 102 3.22 3.92 7.12
C LEU A 102 2.26 2.76 6.86
N HIS A 103 1.23 2.65 7.69
CA HIS A 103 0.14 1.72 7.44
C HIS A 103 -0.75 2.24 6.31
N CYS A 104 -0.99 1.39 5.32
CA CYS A 104 -1.73 1.69 4.09
C CYS A 104 -3.00 0.83 4.05
N PRO A 105 -4.13 1.29 4.61
CA PRO A 105 -5.37 0.54 4.51
C PRO A 105 -5.83 0.43 3.06
N HIS A 106 -6.42 -0.72 2.73
CA HIS A 106 -6.78 -1.13 1.36
C HIS A 106 -8.20 -0.70 0.94
N GLY A 107 -8.81 0.20 1.70
CA GLY A 107 -10.12 0.78 1.40
C GLY A 107 -10.75 1.47 2.59
N PHE A 108 -11.90 2.07 2.36
CA PHE A 108 -12.82 2.48 3.41
C PHE A 108 -13.77 1.31 3.69
N SER A 109 -13.76 0.81 4.91
CA SER A 109 -14.59 -0.32 5.34
C SER A 109 -15.73 0.19 6.23
N GLU A 110 -16.95 -0.26 5.97
CA GLU A 110 -18.10 -0.01 6.86
C GLU A 110 -17.91 -0.67 8.23
N LYS A 111 -17.11 -1.73 8.28
CA LYS A 111 -16.73 -2.43 9.52
C LYS A 111 -15.63 -1.63 10.22
N LEU A 112 -16.03 -0.68 11.07
CA LEU A 112 -15.11 0.23 11.78
C LEU A 112 -14.10 -0.47 12.69
N PHE A 113 -14.40 -1.69 13.16
CA PHE A 113 -13.48 -2.43 14.02
C PHE A 113 -12.11 -2.66 13.36
N TRP A 114 -12.07 -2.77 12.01
CA TRP A 114 -10.84 -2.87 11.22
C TRP A 114 -10.00 -1.58 11.18
N PHE A 115 -10.46 -0.47 11.74
CA PHE A 115 -9.68 0.77 11.81
C PHE A 115 -9.34 1.18 13.25
N THR A 116 -9.87 0.47 14.25
CA THR A 116 -9.58 0.77 15.65
C THR A 116 -8.10 0.61 15.98
N HIS A 117 -7.41 -0.26 15.23
CA HIS A 117 -5.98 -0.53 15.33
C HIS A 117 -5.10 0.60 14.77
N LEU A 118 -5.67 1.57 14.05
CA LEU A 118 -4.89 2.70 13.49
C LEU A 118 -4.22 3.52 14.59
N LYS A 119 -4.81 3.61 15.78
CA LYS A 119 -4.22 4.30 16.94
C LYS A 119 -2.85 3.74 17.35
N ASP A 120 -2.65 2.45 17.07
CA ASP A 120 -1.44 1.71 17.41
C ASP A 120 -0.36 1.80 16.32
N GLN A 121 -0.66 2.33 15.12
CA GLN A 121 0.25 2.42 13.97
C GLN A 121 1.14 3.64 14.01
N GLU A 122 2.46 3.53 13.74
CA GLU A 122 3.37 4.70 13.78
C GLU A 122 2.85 5.88 12.96
N CYS A 123 2.57 5.65 11.67
CA CYS A 123 1.80 6.53 10.81
C CYS A 123 0.71 5.73 10.09
N ALA A 124 -0.38 6.39 9.71
CA ALA A 124 -1.46 5.77 8.96
C ALA A 124 -1.92 6.67 7.81
N LEU A 125 -2.07 6.08 6.62
CA LEU A 125 -2.76 6.69 5.51
C LEU A 125 -4.27 6.55 5.73
N ILE A 126 -5.01 7.64 5.54
CA ILE A 126 -6.47 7.65 5.60
C ILE A 126 -7.05 8.32 4.36
N TYR A 127 -8.21 7.81 3.93
CA TYR A 127 -8.88 8.27 2.72
C TYR A 127 -9.51 9.67 2.89
N GLY A 128 -9.91 10.05 4.10
CA GLY A 128 -10.57 11.32 4.32
C GLY A 128 -10.99 11.57 5.76
N PRO A 129 -11.48 12.78 6.08
CA PRO A 129 -11.86 13.19 7.43
C PRO A 129 -13.04 12.38 7.99
N GLU A 130 -13.94 11.88 7.15
CA GLU A 130 -15.09 11.07 7.60
C GLU A 130 -14.68 9.84 8.41
N LEU A 131 -13.57 9.17 8.04
CA LEU A 131 -13.08 8.03 8.81
C LEU A 131 -12.63 8.47 10.21
N ILE A 132 -12.02 9.65 10.34
CA ILE A 132 -11.58 10.20 11.63
C ILE A 132 -12.82 10.46 12.50
N ASP A 133 -13.84 11.08 11.94
CA ASP A 133 -15.06 11.42 12.66
C ASP A 133 -15.81 10.17 13.12
N ARG A 134 -15.98 9.16 12.25
CA ARG A 134 -16.58 7.87 12.63
C ARG A 134 -15.80 7.15 13.72
N LEU A 135 -14.47 7.16 13.64
CA LEU A 135 -13.63 6.56 14.69
C LEU A 135 -13.80 7.29 16.02
N ARG A 136 -13.82 8.62 15.99
CA ARG A 136 -14.06 9.45 17.19
C ARG A 136 -15.43 9.18 17.81
N GLU A 137 -16.49 9.09 17.00
CA GLU A 137 -17.85 8.73 17.44
C GLU A 137 -17.91 7.35 18.12
N ASN A 138 -16.98 6.45 17.79
CA ASN A 138 -16.85 5.11 18.37
C ASN A 138 -15.78 5.03 19.48
N GLY A 139 -15.36 6.18 20.04
CA GLY A 139 -14.41 6.25 21.16
C GLY A 139 -12.96 5.94 20.77
N VAL A 140 -12.62 6.01 19.49
CA VAL A 140 -11.24 5.85 19.00
C VAL A 140 -10.68 7.22 18.65
N GLU A 141 -9.76 7.70 19.48
CA GLU A 141 -9.00 8.91 19.18
C GLU A 141 -7.72 8.56 18.41
N LEU A 142 -7.53 9.25 17.28
CA LEU A 142 -6.31 9.18 16.49
C LEU A 142 -5.49 10.44 16.71
N ASP A 143 -4.17 10.28 16.82
CA ASP A 143 -3.24 11.41 16.86
C ASP A 143 -3.11 12.01 15.45
N PRO A 144 -3.55 13.25 15.22
CA PRO A 144 -3.54 13.87 13.90
C PRO A 144 -2.13 14.03 13.32
N ASN A 145 -1.08 14.09 14.16
CA ASN A 145 0.30 14.19 13.70
C ASN A 145 0.84 12.89 13.09
N ARG A 146 0.09 11.79 13.22
CA ARG A 146 0.43 10.46 12.69
C ARG A 146 -0.43 10.09 11.48
N LEU A 147 -1.32 10.97 11.04
CA LEU A 147 -2.23 10.71 9.94
C LEU A 147 -1.77 11.41 8.67
N VAL A 148 -1.85 10.69 7.55
CA VAL A 148 -1.68 11.24 6.22
C VAL A 148 -3.02 11.12 5.50
N ILE A 149 -3.63 12.25 5.13
CA ILE A 149 -4.88 12.25 4.37
C ILE A 149 -4.54 12.20 2.88
N GLY A 150 -4.71 11.03 2.27
CA GLY A 150 -4.31 10.77 0.89
C GLY A 150 -5.44 10.83 -0.14
N GLY A 151 -6.72 10.83 0.29
CA GLY A 151 -7.82 10.69 -0.65
C GLY A 151 -7.87 9.30 -1.30
N ASN A 152 -8.48 9.22 -2.49
CA ASN A 152 -8.51 8.00 -3.28
C ASN A 152 -7.32 7.92 -4.24
N LEU A 153 -6.16 7.48 -3.74
CA LEU A 153 -4.94 7.36 -4.55
C LEU A 153 -5.09 6.42 -5.75
N ARG A 154 -5.92 5.37 -5.62
CA ARG A 154 -6.23 4.44 -6.72
C ARG A 154 -6.89 5.15 -7.90
N TRP A 155 -7.80 6.07 -7.60
CA TRP A 155 -8.43 6.90 -8.63
C TRP A 155 -7.42 7.82 -9.31
N SER A 156 -6.52 8.43 -8.54
CA SER A 156 -5.45 9.26 -9.09
C SER A 156 -4.52 8.48 -10.01
N TYR A 157 -4.10 7.27 -9.61
CA TYR A 157 -3.29 6.39 -10.45
C TYR A 157 -4.03 5.97 -11.72
N TYR A 158 -5.31 5.59 -11.60
CA TYR A 158 -6.15 5.25 -12.75
C TYR A 158 -6.23 6.41 -13.75
N LEU A 159 -6.50 7.64 -13.29
CA LEU A 159 -6.58 8.80 -14.16
C LEU A 159 -5.25 9.07 -14.88
N ALA A 160 -4.11 8.90 -14.20
CA ALA A 160 -2.80 9.06 -14.81
C ALA A 160 -2.51 8.00 -15.89
N HIS A 161 -3.07 6.80 -15.76
CA HIS A 161 -2.82 5.66 -16.67
C HIS A 161 -4.05 5.21 -17.45
N LYS A 162 -5.08 6.07 -17.55
CA LYS A 162 -6.42 5.70 -18.01
C LYS A 162 -6.42 4.98 -19.35
N ALA A 163 -5.70 5.51 -20.34
CA ALA A 163 -5.65 4.93 -21.67
C ALA A 163 -5.09 3.49 -21.68
N TYR A 164 -4.04 3.24 -20.89
CA TYR A 164 -3.42 1.92 -20.77
C TYR A 164 -4.35 0.94 -20.04
N LEU A 165 -4.89 1.34 -18.89
CA LEU A 165 -5.74 0.50 -18.05
C LEU A 165 -7.07 0.18 -18.73
N ASP A 166 -7.70 1.15 -19.39
CA ASP A 166 -8.93 0.93 -20.15
C ASP A 166 -8.70 -0.09 -21.29
N ALA A 167 -7.59 0.05 -22.02
CA ALA A 167 -7.23 -0.90 -23.07
C ALA A 167 -6.93 -2.30 -22.50
N LEU A 168 -6.26 -2.38 -21.34
CA LEU A 168 -5.96 -3.64 -20.67
C LEU A 168 -7.24 -4.37 -20.22
N VAL A 169 -8.15 -3.66 -19.55
CA VAL A 169 -9.43 -4.20 -19.09
C VAL A 169 -10.29 -4.59 -20.28
N TYR A 170 -10.35 -3.78 -21.33
CA TYR A 170 -11.07 -4.16 -22.55
C TYR A 170 -10.53 -5.47 -23.13
N ARG A 171 -9.21 -5.58 -23.33
CA ARG A 171 -8.61 -6.81 -23.88
C ARG A 171 -8.84 -8.04 -23.00
N ARG A 172 -8.68 -7.92 -21.68
CA ARG A 172 -8.73 -9.07 -20.75
C ARG A 172 -10.15 -9.46 -20.34
N VAL A 173 -11.05 -8.49 -20.27
CA VAL A 173 -12.40 -8.66 -19.69
C VAL A 173 -13.47 -8.35 -20.74
N PHE A 174 -13.56 -7.10 -21.21
CA PHE A 174 -14.74 -6.68 -21.96
C PHE A 174 -14.84 -7.23 -23.39
N SER A 175 -13.72 -7.59 -24.01
CA SER A 175 -13.66 -8.22 -25.33
C SER A 175 -14.38 -9.57 -25.40
N ARG A 176 -14.67 -10.18 -24.23
CA ARG A 176 -15.35 -11.48 -24.12
C ARG A 176 -16.88 -11.34 -24.03
N PHE A 177 -17.40 -10.14 -23.85
CA PHE A 177 -18.84 -9.89 -23.76
C PHE A 177 -19.41 -9.41 -25.09
N ASP A 178 -20.71 -9.64 -25.28
CA ASP A 178 -21.47 -9.11 -26.40
C ASP A 178 -21.61 -7.59 -26.29
N THR A 179 -20.90 -6.85 -27.14
CA THR A 179 -20.89 -5.39 -27.15
C THR A 179 -22.21 -4.77 -27.60
N SER A 180 -23.17 -5.56 -28.11
CA SER A 180 -24.52 -5.08 -28.45
C SER A 180 -25.43 -4.97 -27.23
N ARG A 181 -25.00 -5.48 -26.08
CA ARG A 181 -25.79 -5.49 -24.84
C ARG A 181 -25.04 -4.74 -23.72
N PRO A 182 -25.78 -4.07 -22.81
CA PRO A 182 -25.15 -3.48 -21.63
C PRO A 182 -24.54 -4.59 -20.75
N THR A 183 -23.34 -4.33 -20.23
CA THR A 183 -22.71 -5.19 -19.22
C THR A 183 -23.04 -4.66 -17.83
N LEU A 184 -23.61 -5.52 -16.99
CA LEU A 184 -23.87 -5.21 -15.57
C LEU A 184 -22.72 -5.78 -14.73
N ILE A 185 -22.16 -4.94 -13.86
CA ILE A 185 -21.16 -5.35 -12.86
C ILE A 185 -21.88 -5.43 -11.51
N TYR A 186 -21.80 -6.60 -10.87
CA TYR A 186 -22.31 -6.83 -9.52
C TYR A 186 -21.13 -7.20 -8.62
N ALA A 187 -20.85 -6.35 -7.64
CA ALA A 187 -19.71 -6.42 -6.73
C ALA A 187 -20.14 -6.13 -5.30
#